data_AF-A0A1S0TX58-F1
#
_entry.id   AF-A0A1S0TX58-F1
#
_cell.length_a   1.000
_cell.length_b   1.000
_cell.length_c   1.000
_cell.angle_alpha   90.00
_cell.angle_beta   90.00
_cell.angle_gamma   90.00
#
_symmetry.space_group_name_H-M   'P 1'
#
loop_
_entity.id
_entity.type
_entity.pdbx_description
1 polymer ?
#
loop_
_entity_poly.entity_id
_entity_poly.type
_entity_poly.pdbx_seq_one_letter_code
_entity_poly.pdbx_strand_id
1 'polypeptide(L)'
;MDEVGKYDTILLSLAQQMEGGVSQLLDVLFGFLSRKTDFYTGADITKAQEMVLKAFNKHGESAKKVAEEAKKRRAEEQKRLEERRAAQKAKEEAEMNEPRIREITDEEAAELEKMKNGVKTSSTAEENNKNKDKEDGEEEEEDPEDKGKLKPNAGNGCNLEKYQWTQTLSEIETLLKKKTTITSD
;
A
#
# COMPACT_ATOMS: atom_id res chain seq x y z
N MET A 1 16.37 -21.83 -16.93
CA MET A 1 15.87 -20.58 -17.54
C MET A 1 15.32 -20.99 -18.89
N ASP A 2 14.01 -20.87 -19.10
CA ASP A 2 13.37 -21.36 -20.31
C ASP A 2 13.91 -20.59 -21.52
N GLU A 3 14.31 -21.28 -22.60
CA GLU A 3 14.88 -20.65 -23.80
C GLU A 3 13.98 -19.55 -24.38
N VAL A 4 12.67 -19.68 -24.18
CA VAL A 4 11.66 -18.73 -24.65
C VAL A 4 11.77 -17.38 -23.94
N GLY A 5 12.01 -17.37 -22.63
CA GLY A 5 12.02 -16.14 -21.82
C GLY A 5 13.27 -15.27 -22.02
N LYS A 6 14.32 -15.81 -22.67
CA LYS A 6 15.56 -15.07 -22.96
C LYS A 6 15.31 -13.81 -23.80
N TYR A 7 14.29 -13.84 -24.66
CA TYR A 7 13.99 -12.75 -25.58
C TYR A 7 12.92 -11.79 -25.05
N ASP A 8 12.33 -12.06 -23.89
CA ASP A 8 11.23 -11.27 -23.32
C ASP A 8 11.62 -9.81 -23.13
N THR A 9 12.83 -9.53 -22.64
CA THR A 9 13.31 -8.14 -22.46
C THR A 9 13.35 -7.37 -23.78
N ILE A 10 13.77 -8.02 -24.87
CA ILE A 10 13.86 -7.40 -26.19
C ILE A 10 12.45 -7.19 -26.76
N LEU A 11 11.59 -8.21 -26.66
CA LEU A 11 10.21 -8.15 -27.14
C LEU A 11 9.37 -7.13 -26.36
N LEU A 12 9.58 -7.02 -25.04
CA LEU A 12 8.91 -6.04 -24.20
C LEU A 12 9.36 -4.62 -24.54
N SER A 13 10.66 -4.39 -24.73
CA SER A 13 11.19 -3.10 -25.18
C SER A 13 10.56 -2.68 -26.52
N LEU A 14 10.52 -3.60 -27.49
CA LEU A 14 9.89 -3.35 -28.78
C LEU A 14 8.38 -3.04 -28.65
N ALA A 15 7.66 -3.78 -27.78
CA ALA A 15 6.23 -3.57 -27.55
C ALA A 15 5.95 -2.22 -26.86
N GLN A 16 6.80 -1.77 -25.94
CA GLN A 16 6.66 -0.47 -25.27
C GLN A 16 6.87 0.72 -26.20
N GLN A 17 7.69 0.55 -27.25
CA GLN A 17 7.90 1.57 -28.27
C GLN A 17 6.75 1.69 -29.28
N MET A 18 5.83 0.72 -29.31
CA MET A 18 4.72 0.68 -30.26
C MET A 18 3.45 1.26 -29.64
N GLU A 19 3.03 2.42 -30.15
CA GLU A 19 1.78 3.08 -29.71
C GLU A 19 0.52 2.27 -30.09
N GLY A 20 0.59 1.47 -31.16
CA GLY A 20 -0.52 0.62 -31.63
C GLY A 20 -0.65 -0.72 -30.91
N GLY A 21 0.11 -0.93 -29.83
CA GLY A 21 0.03 -2.12 -28.98
C GLY A 21 0.31 -3.43 -29.71
N VAL A 22 -0.37 -4.50 -29.27
CA VAL A 22 -0.10 -5.88 -29.74
C VAL A 22 -0.43 -6.07 -31.22
N SER A 23 -1.47 -5.42 -31.74
CA SER A 23 -1.84 -5.53 -33.16
C SER A 23 -0.74 -4.98 -34.08
N GLN A 24 -0.17 -3.82 -33.74
CA GLN A 24 0.96 -3.25 -34.48
C GLN A 24 2.21 -4.12 -34.36
N LEU A 25 2.49 -4.68 -33.18
CA LEU A 25 3.61 -5.60 -32.98
C LEU A 25 3.52 -6.82 -33.89
N LEU A 26 2.34 -7.42 -34.02
CA LEU A 26 2.12 -8.55 -34.92
C LEU A 26 2.31 -8.15 -36.38
N ASP A 27 1.79 -6.99 -36.80
CA ASP A 27 1.97 -6.51 -38.18
C ASP A 27 3.44 -6.26 -38.52
N VAL A 28 4.20 -5.65 -37.61
CA VAL A 28 5.64 -5.44 -37.77
C VAL A 28 6.39 -6.77 -37.83
N LEU A 29 6.02 -7.75 -37.00
CA LEU A 29 6.61 -9.09 -37.02
C LEU A 29 6.34 -9.81 -38.35
N PHE A 30 5.09 -9.84 -38.81
CA PHE A 30 4.75 -10.47 -40.09
C PHE A 30 5.34 -9.73 -41.29
N GLY A 31 5.45 -8.41 -41.20
CA GLY A 31 6.16 -7.58 -42.18
C GLY A 31 7.67 -7.83 -42.18
N PHE A 32 8.28 -8.11 -41.03
CA PHE A 32 9.68 -8.55 -40.95
C PHE A 32 9.85 -9.91 -41.63
N LEU A 33 8.98 -10.88 -41.33
CA LEU A 33 9.02 -12.20 -41.95
C LEU A 33 8.87 -12.10 -43.48
N SER A 34 8.01 -11.23 -44.00
CA SER A 34 7.87 -11.09 -45.46
C SER A 34 9.08 -10.46 -46.15
N ARG A 35 9.82 -9.58 -45.47
CA ARG A 35 10.96 -8.86 -46.07
C ARG A 35 12.31 -9.52 -45.85
N LYS A 36 12.47 -10.25 -44.74
CA LYS A 36 13.78 -10.73 -44.26
C LYS A 36 13.87 -12.24 -44.18
N THR A 37 12.77 -12.96 -44.38
CA THR A 37 12.76 -14.42 -44.40
C THR A 37 12.03 -14.92 -45.64
N ASP A 38 12.20 -16.20 -45.93
CA ASP A 38 11.48 -16.92 -46.97
C ASP A 38 10.13 -17.47 -46.45
N PHE A 39 9.60 -16.94 -45.35
CA PHE A 39 8.43 -17.51 -44.67
C PHE A 39 7.20 -17.63 -45.59
N TYR A 40 6.99 -16.67 -46.50
CA TYR A 40 5.88 -16.69 -47.45
C TYR A 40 6.26 -17.21 -48.85
N THR A 41 7.54 -17.47 -49.11
CA THR A 41 8.04 -17.84 -50.46
C THR A 41 8.71 -19.20 -50.51
N GLY A 42 9.19 -19.71 -49.38
CA GLY A 42 9.93 -20.97 -49.26
C GLY A 42 9.02 -22.20 -49.12
N ALA A 43 7.76 -22.00 -48.73
CA ALA A 43 6.74 -23.05 -48.66
C ALA A 43 5.39 -22.52 -49.16
N ASP A 44 4.43 -23.42 -49.38
CA ASP A 44 3.04 -23.06 -49.66
C ASP A 44 2.49 -22.18 -48.52
N ILE A 45 1.83 -21.08 -48.88
CA ILE A 45 1.21 -20.12 -47.96
C ILE A 45 0.30 -20.84 -46.94
N THR A 46 -0.36 -21.91 -47.37
CA THR A 46 -1.20 -22.75 -46.51
C THR A 46 -0.43 -23.34 -45.32
N LYS A 47 0.83 -23.78 -45.55
CA LYS A 47 1.69 -24.32 -44.50
C LYS A 47 2.22 -23.24 -43.56
N ALA A 48 2.52 -22.06 -44.10
CA ALA A 48 2.92 -20.90 -43.30
C ALA A 48 1.79 -20.49 -42.34
N GLN A 49 0.54 -20.47 -42.82
CA GLN A 49 -0.64 -20.21 -42.00
C GLN A 49 -0.85 -21.28 -40.92
N GLU A 50 -0.72 -22.57 -41.28
CA GLU A 50 -0.82 -23.68 -40.33
C GLU A 50 0.23 -23.57 -39.22
N MET A 51 1.46 -23.17 -39.55
CA MET A 51 2.54 -22.98 -38.58
C MET A 51 2.21 -21.89 -37.55
N VAL A 52 1.66 -20.75 -38.00
CA VAL A 52 1.23 -19.66 -37.10
C VAL A 52 0.10 -20.12 -36.19
N LEU A 53 -0.92 -20.79 -36.74
CA LEU A 53 -2.05 -21.30 -35.97
C LEU A 53 -1.61 -22.33 -34.93
N LYS A 54 -0.70 -23.22 -35.29
CA LYS A 54 -0.13 -24.21 -34.37
C LYS A 54 0.61 -23.54 -33.21
N ALA A 55 1.42 -22.52 -33.49
CA ALA A 55 2.10 -21.75 -32.45
C ALA A 55 1.11 -20.99 -31.56
N PHE A 56 0.12 -20.32 -32.16
CA PHE A 56 -0.93 -19.61 -31.44
C PHE A 56 -1.69 -20.53 -30.48
N ASN A 57 -2.11 -21.72 -30.94
CA ASN A 57 -2.82 -22.68 -30.09
C ASN A 57 -1.94 -23.21 -28.95
N LYS A 58 -0.69 -23.57 -29.24
CA LYS A 58 0.27 -24.05 -28.24
C LYS A 58 0.45 -23.06 -27.08
N HIS A 59 0.65 -21.78 -27.39
CA HIS A 59 0.83 -20.76 -26.36
C HIS A 59 -0.51 -20.32 -25.74
N GLY A 60 -1.61 -20.35 -26.51
CA GLY A 60 -2.95 -20.03 -26.04
C GLY A 60 -3.46 -20.99 -24.96
N GLU A 61 -3.21 -22.30 -25.09
CA GLU A 61 -3.57 -23.29 -24.06
C GLU A 61 -2.81 -23.06 -22.75
N SER A 62 -1.50 -22.82 -22.84
CA SER A 62 -0.67 -22.51 -21.67
C SER A 62 -1.07 -21.20 -21.01
N ALA A 63 -1.33 -20.15 -21.80
CA ALA A 63 -1.75 -18.85 -21.28
C ALA A 63 -3.13 -18.93 -20.59
N LYS A 64 -4.09 -19.68 -21.15
CA LYS A 64 -5.40 -19.90 -20.52
C LYS A 64 -5.27 -20.58 -19.15
N LYS A 65 -4.42 -21.61 -19.03
CA LYS A 65 -4.18 -22.30 -17.75
C LYS A 65 -3.58 -21.35 -16.70
N VAL A 66 -2.57 -20.57 -17.08
CA VAL A 66 -1.95 -19.59 -16.18
C VAL A 66 -2.94 -18.50 -15.76
N ALA A 67 -3.78 -18.02 -16.69
CA ALA A 67 -4.79 -17.02 -16.39
C ALA A 67 -5.87 -17.55 -15.43
N GLU A 68 -6.34 -18.78 -15.63
CA GLU A 68 -7.31 -19.45 -14.74
C GLU A 68 -6.72 -19.68 -13.34
N GLU A 69 -5.48 -20.15 -13.23
CA GLU A 69 -4.78 -20.32 -11.95
C GLU A 69 -4.56 -18.99 -11.23
N ALA A 70 -4.18 -17.93 -11.95
CA ALA A 70 -4.03 -16.60 -11.39
C ALA A 70 -5.38 -16.04 -10.89
N LYS A 71 -6.48 -16.29 -11.62
CA LYS A 71 -7.83 -15.89 -11.22
C LYS A 71 -8.28 -16.65 -9.97
N LYS A 72 -8.04 -17.96 -9.92
CA LYS A 72 -8.35 -18.79 -8.75
C LYS A 72 -7.57 -18.34 -7.52
N ARG A 73 -6.27 -18.09 -7.66
CA ARG A 73 -5.42 -17.60 -6.56
C ARG A 73 -5.90 -16.24 -6.03
N ARG A 74 -6.27 -15.31 -6.91
CA ARG A 74 -6.84 -14.01 -6.51
C ARG A 74 -8.18 -14.18 -5.77
N ALA A 75 -9.05 -15.07 -6.23
CA ALA A 75 -10.33 -15.33 -5.57
C ALA A 75 -10.15 -15.97 -4.17
N GLU A 76 -9.21 -16.90 -4.03
CA GLU A 76 -8.88 -17.53 -2.74
C GLU A 76 -8.28 -16.52 -1.75
N GLU A 77 -7.37 -15.67 -2.21
CA GLU A 77 -6.77 -14.62 -1.39
C GLU A 77 -7.82 -13.59 -0.93
N GLN A 78 -8.74 -13.22 -1.83
CA GLN A 78 -9.82 -12.30 -1.52
C GLN A 78 -10.80 -12.90 -0.51
N LYS A 79 -11.19 -14.17 -0.67
CA LYS A 79 -12.04 -14.87 0.31
C LYS A 79 -11.38 -14.96 1.68
N ARG A 80 -10.07 -15.27 1.74
CA ARG A 80 -9.31 -15.32 3.00
C ARG A 80 -9.26 -13.95 3.68
N LEU A 81 -9.12 -12.87 2.92
CA LEU A 81 -9.12 -11.51 3.46
C LEU A 81 -10.50 -11.13 4.01
N GLU A 82 -11.57 -11.49 3.30
CA GLU A 82 -12.96 -11.25 3.74
C GLU A 82 -13.30 -12.03 5.01
N GLU A 83 -12.92 -13.30 5.09
CA GLU A 83 -13.09 -14.12 6.31
C GLU A 83 -12.34 -13.52 7.50
N ARG A 84 -11.08 -13.07 7.30
CA ARG A 84 -10.30 -12.42 8.36
C ARG A 84 -10.95 -11.12 8.82
N ARG A 85 -11.46 -10.31 7.88
CA ARG A 85 -12.15 -9.05 8.20
C ARG A 85 -13.48 -9.28 8.92
N ALA A 86 -14.24 -10.30 8.52
CA ALA A 86 -15.49 -10.68 9.19
C ALA A 86 -15.24 -11.19 10.60
N ALA A 87 -14.22 -12.02 10.81
CA ALA A 87 -13.85 -12.53 12.13
C ALA A 87 -13.38 -11.42 13.08
N GLN A 88 -12.63 -10.44 12.56
CA GLN A 88 -12.21 -9.27 13.34
C GLN A 88 -13.41 -8.41 13.76
N LYS A 89 -14.33 -8.12 12.83
CA LYS A 89 -15.56 -7.38 13.13
C LYS A 89 -16.43 -8.11 14.16
N ALA A 90 -16.58 -9.44 14.04
CA ALA A 90 -17.35 -10.23 15.00
C ALA A 90 -16.71 -10.24 16.40
N LYS A 91 -15.38 -10.24 16.49
CA LYS A 91 -14.66 -10.09 17.77
C LYS A 91 -14.88 -8.70 18.37
N GLU A 92 -14.72 -7.65 17.58
CA GLU A 92 -14.92 -6.26 18.01
C GLU A 92 -16.37 -6.00 18.44
N GLU A 93 -17.33 -6.55 17.71
CA GLU A 93 -18.75 -6.49 18.07
C GLU A 93 -19.04 -7.29 19.35
N ALA A 94 -18.44 -8.47 19.54
CA ALA A 94 -18.59 -9.24 20.78
C ALA A 94 -17.94 -8.54 21.99
N GLU A 95 -16.82 -7.84 21.79
CA GLU A 95 -16.15 -7.05 22.83
C GLU A 95 -16.92 -5.76 23.17
N MET A 96 -17.58 -5.14 22.19
CA MET A 96 -18.50 -4.02 22.42
C MET A 96 -19.86 -4.44 23.01
N ASN A 97 -20.32 -5.66 22.76
CA ASN A 97 -21.57 -6.20 23.34
C ASN A 97 -21.35 -6.90 24.69
N GLU A 98 -20.10 -7.04 25.16
CA GLU A 98 -19.83 -7.45 26.54
C GLU A 98 -20.28 -6.32 27.49
N PRO A 99 -21.22 -6.58 28.42
CA PRO A 99 -21.84 -5.55 29.22
C PRO A 99 -20.82 -5.01 30.24
N ARG A 100 -20.12 -3.93 29.91
CA ARG A 100 -19.27 -3.16 30.84
C ARG A 100 -20.08 -2.13 31.62
N ILE A 101 -21.26 -2.51 32.11
CA ILE A 101 -21.97 -1.80 33.18
C ILE A 101 -21.97 -2.72 34.39
N ARG A 102 -20.97 -2.56 35.26
CA ARG A 102 -21.10 -2.98 36.66
C ARG A 102 -21.95 -1.92 37.34
N GLU A 103 -23.02 -2.34 38.02
CA GLU A 103 -23.74 -1.47 38.95
C GLU A 103 -22.76 -0.98 40.01
N ILE A 104 -22.41 0.31 39.98
CA ILE A 104 -21.93 1.02 41.16
C ILE A 104 -23.14 1.13 42.08
N THR A 105 -23.12 0.41 43.20
CA THR A 105 -24.07 0.59 44.30
C THR A 105 -23.94 2.01 44.85
N ASP A 106 -25.07 2.66 45.13
CA ASP A 106 -25.23 4.06 45.57
C ASP A 106 -24.43 4.47 46.84
N GLU A 107 -23.73 3.55 47.49
CA GLU A 107 -22.97 3.82 48.73
C GLU A 107 -21.60 4.48 48.49
N GLU A 108 -20.92 4.24 47.36
CA GLU A 108 -19.60 4.86 47.09
C GLU A 108 -19.70 6.28 46.48
N ALA A 109 -20.85 6.65 45.92
CA ALA A 109 -21.08 8.01 45.39
C ALA A 109 -21.15 9.09 46.48
N ALA A 110 -21.57 8.70 47.70
CA ALA A 110 -21.69 9.62 48.84
C ALA A 110 -20.33 9.99 49.47
N GLU A 111 -19.31 9.14 49.29
CA GLU A 111 -17.98 9.36 49.90
C GLU A 111 -17.14 10.37 49.10
N LEU A 112 -17.35 10.46 47.78
CA LEU A 112 -16.71 11.42 46.88
C LEU A 112 -17.25 12.86 47.02
N GLU A 113 -18.50 13.06 47.45
CA GLU A 113 -19.04 14.41 47.71
C GLU A 113 -18.52 15.04 49.01
N LYS A 114 -18.16 14.23 50.01
CA LYS A 114 -17.60 14.76 51.27
C LYS A 114 -16.18 15.30 51.14
N MET A 115 -15.41 14.84 50.15
CA MET A 115 -14.02 15.28 49.97
C MET A 115 -13.89 16.61 49.20
N LYS A 116 -14.91 17.02 48.43
CA LYS A 116 -14.88 18.24 47.60
C LYS A 116 -15.28 19.54 48.31
N ASN A 117 -15.88 19.46 49.50
CA ASN A 117 -16.36 20.63 50.24
C ASN A 117 -15.37 21.19 51.29
N GLY A 118 -14.15 20.63 51.41
CA GLY A 118 -13.18 20.98 52.46
C GLY A 118 -12.19 22.12 52.14
N VAL A 119 -12.16 22.66 50.92
CA VAL A 119 -11.13 23.66 50.53
C VAL A 119 -11.77 24.91 49.93
N LYS A 120 -12.44 25.69 50.78
CA LYS A 120 -12.78 27.09 50.49
C LYS A 120 -12.74 27.93 51.76
N THR A 121 -11.55 28.38 52.15
CA THR A 121 -11.35 29.68 52.84
C THR A 121 -9.86 29.99 52.97
N SER A 122 -9.38 31.01 52.24
CA SER A 122 -8.50 32.09 52.75
C SER A 122 -7.65 32.76 51.65
N SER A 123 -8.12 33.92 51.19
CA SER A 123 -7.39 35.21 51.14
C SER A 123 -6.15 35.42 50.25
N THR A 124 -6.38 36.17 49.15
CA THR A 124 -5.81 37.49 48.76
C THR A 124 -4.28 37.74 48.59
N ALA A 125 -3.92 38.24 47.39
CA ALA A 125 -2.79 39.14 46.98
C ALA A 125 -1.34 38.67 47.24
N GLU A 126 -0.31 38.86 46.40
CA GLU A 126 -0.02 39.80 45.29
C GLU A 126 1.24 39.28 44.51
N GLU A 127 1.35 39.64 43.22
CA GLU A 127 2.56 39.82 42.38
C GLU A 127 3.73 38.79 42.34
N ASN A 128 3.94 38.15 41.18
CA ASN A 128 4.86 38.60 40.09
C ASN A 128 5.46 37.43 39.27
N ASN A 129 5.36 37.56 37.94
CA ASN A 129 6.33 37.18 36.90
C ASN A 129 6.40 35.74 36.28
N LYS A 130 6.34 35.78 34.93
CA LYS A 130 6.96 34.92 33.89
C LYS A 130 6.31 33.60 33.43
N ASN A 131 5.71 33.70 32.23
CA ASN A 131 6.00 32.93 30.99
C ASN A 131 6.34 31.44 31.12
N LYS A 132 5.50 30.54 30.57
CA LYS A 132 5.63 29.97 29.21
C LYS A 132 4.64 28.82 28.96
N ASP A 133 4.28 28.72 27.68
CA ASP A 133 3.82 27.56 26.91
C ASP A 133 2.57 26.78 27.35
N LYS A 134 1.53 26.94 26.54
CA LYS A 134 0.39 26.03 26.43
C LYS A 134 0.81 24.84 25.57
N GLU A 135 1.07 23.72 26.22
CA GLU A 135 0.80 22.39 25.68
C GLU A 135 -0.68 22.09 25.84
N ASP A 136 -1.29 21.59 24.78
CA ASP A 136 -2.57 20.89 24.75
C ASP A 136 -2.40 19.90 23.58
N GLY A 137 -2.45 18.59 23.71
CA GLY A 137 -3.04 17.78 24.78
C GLY A 137 -3.98 16.77 24.12
N GLU A 138 -3.45 15.77 23.42
CA GLU A 138 -4.20 14.55 23.08
C GLU A 138 -3.27 13.35 23.27
N GLU A 139 -3.29 12.82 24.50
CA GLU A 139 -2.81 11.48 24.85
C GLU A 139 -3.78 10.46 24.22
N GLU A 140 -3.50 10.04 22.99
CA GLU A 140 -4.07 8.80 22.46
C GLU A 140 -3.29 7.61 23.05
N GLU A 141 -4.03 6.65 23.61
CA GLU A 141 -3.52 5.41 24.18
C GLU A 141 -2.48 4.76 23.25
N GLU A 142 -1.24 4.67 23.73
CA GLU A 142 -0.15 4.02 23.03
C GLU A 142 -0.39 2.49 23.05
N ASP A 143 -0.81 1.91 21.94
CA ASP A 143 -0.98 0.48 21.75
C ASP A 143 0.33 -0.24 22.15
N PRO A 144 0.31 -1.26 23.03
CA PRO A 144 1.51 -2.01 23.40
C PRO A 144 2.28 -2.60 22.20
N GLU A 145 1.67 -2.73 21.01
CA GLU A 145 2.33 -3.18 19.77
C GLU A 145 3.16 -2.09 19.05
N ASP A 146 3.01 -0.81 19.43
CA ASP A 146 3.70 0.32 18.81
C ASP A 146 4.91 0.84 19.60
N LYS A 147 5.19 0.23 20.76
CA LYS A 147 6.41 0.48 21.53
C LYS A 147 7.67 0.24 20.68
N GLY A 148 8.31 1.34 20.28
CA GLY A 148 9.57 1.35 19.54
C GLY A 148 9.46 1.64 18.03
N LYS A 149 8.26 1.87 17.50
CA LYS A 149 8.09 2.37 16.12
C LYS A 149 8.11 3.90 16.11
N LEU A 150 8.59 4.48 15.02
CA LEU A 150 8.56 5.93 14.83
C LEU A 150 7.12 6.36 14.52
N LYS A 151 6.61 7.34 15.27
CA LYS A 151 5.29 7.94 15.01
C LYS A 151 5.26 8.50 13.58
N PRO A 152 4.29 8.10 12.74
CA PRO A 152 4.14 8.66 11.40
C PRO A 152 3.95 10.18 11.44
N ASN A 153 4.46 10.88 10.42
CA ASN A 153 4.13 12.28 10.22
C ASN A 153 2.73 12.44 9.62
N ALA A 154 2.20 13.67 9.58
CA ALA A 154 0.86 13.96 9.04
C ALA A 154 0.66 13.56 7.56
N GLY A 155 1.75 13.31 6.82
CA GLY A 155 1.72 12.81 5.45
C GLY A 155 1.95 11.30 5.35
N ASN A 156 1.62 10.53 6.39
CA ASN A 156 1.79 9.07 6.47
C ASN A 156 3.21 8.57 6.17
N GLY A 157 4.21 9.41 6.40
CA GLY A 157 5.62 9.08 6.24
C GLY A 157 6.41 9.28 7.52
N CYS A 158 7.70 9.61 7.39
CA CYS A 158 8.60 9.75 8.53
C CYS A 158 9.49 10.97 8.41
N ASN A 159 9.77 11.61 9.54
CA ASN A 159 10.72 12.71 9.67
C ASN A 159 12.04 12.19 10.23
N LEU A 160 13.12 12.28 9.45
CA LEU A 160 14.48 11.92 9.89
C LEU A 160 15.38 13.17 9.88
N GLU A 161 16.59 13.04 10.41
CA GLU A 161 17.52 14.17 10.54
C GLU A 161 17.95 14.74 9.17
N LYS A 162 18.24 13.86 8.20
CA LYS A 162 18.79 14.23 6.89
C LYS A 162 17.75 14.41 5.80
N TYR A 163 16.60 13.77 5.95
CA TYR A 163 15.51 13.82 4.99
C TYR A 163 14.18 13.52 5.68
N GLN A 164 13.09 13.94 5.04
CA GLN A 164 11.73 13.59 5.44
C GLN A 164 10.99 13.11 4.20
N TRP A 165 9.99 12.26 4.40
CA TRP A 165 9.16 11.78 3.30
C TRP A 165 7.70 11.71 3.70
N THR A 166 6.82 11.82 2.70
CA THR A 166 5.36 11.71 2.81
C THR A 166 4.86 10.79 1.70
N GLN A 167 3.72 10.16 1.91
CA GLN A 167 3.18 9.15 1.01
C GLN A 167 1.65 9.24 0.88
N THR A 168 1.17 8.99 -0.33
CA THR A 168 -0.23 8.65 -0.61
C THR A 168 -0.31 7.23 -1.22
N LEU A 169 -1.49 6.75 -1.59
CA LEU A 169 -1.61 5.47 -2.30
C LEU A 169 -0.95 5.47 -3.69
N SER A 170 -0.72 6.67 -4.26
CA SER A 170 -0.27 6.83 -5.63
C SER A 170 1.16 7.35 -5.75
N GLU A 171 1.70 8.03 -4.73
CA GLU A 171 3.01 8.68 -4.81
C GLU A 171 3.75 8.75 -3.47
N ILE A 172 5.06 9.02 -3.56
CA ILE A 172 5.96 9.29 -2.42
C ILE A 172 6.76 10.54 -2.74
N GLU A 173 6.75 11.51 -1.82
CA GLU A 173 7.55 12.73 -1.91
C GLU A 173 8.70 12.67 -0.89
N THR A 174 9.91 13.08 -1.30
CA THR A 174 11.11 13.08 -0.44
C THR A 174 11.76 14.47 -0.42
N LEU A 175 12.07 14.95 0.78
CA LEU A 175 12.66 16.27 1.03
C LEU A 175 14.02 16.07 1.72
N LEU A 176 15.11 16.40 1.03
CA LEU A 176 16.49 16.28 1.52
C LEU A 176 16.99 17.62 2.09
N LYS A 177 17.51 17.59 3.33
CA LYS A 177 18.12 18.76 3.96
C LYS A 177 19.60 18.85 3.59
N LYS A 178 19.96 19.75 2.67
CA LYS A 178 21.36 20.03 2.31
C LYS A 178 21.93 21.13 3.21
N LYS A 179 22.98 20.81 3.99
CA LYS A 179 23.78 21.82 4.70
C LYS A 179 24.75 22.44 3.69
N THR A 180 24.55 23.71 3.34
CA THR A 180 25.47 24.45 2.47
C THR A 180 26.40 25.27 3.36
N THR A 181 27.65 24.83 3.51
CA THR A 181 28.70 25.64 4.12
C THR A 181 29.29 26.51 3.02
N ILE A 182 28.95 27.81 3.01
CA ILE A 182 29.58 28.78 2.12
C ILE A 182 30.86 29.24 2.83
N THR A 183 32.00 28.70 2.40
CA THR A 183 33.31 29.28 2.73
C THR A 183 33.53 30.46 1.79
N SER A 184 33.56 31.68 2.30
CA SER A 184 34.06 32.83 1.54
C SER A 184 35.58 32.87 1.70
N ASP A 185 36.31 32.91 0.58
CA ASP A 185 37.76 33.18 0.50
C ASP A 185 38.06 34.64 0.87
#